data_AF-A0A960Q206-F1
#
_entry.id   AF-A0A960Q206-F1
#
_cell.length_a   1.000
_cell.length_b   1.000
_cell.length_c   1.000
_cell.angle_alpha   90.00
_cell.angle_beta   90.00
_cell.angle_gamma   90.00
#
_symmetry.space_group_name_H-M   'P 1'
#
loop_
_entity.id
_entity.type
_entity.pdbx_description
1 polymer ?
#
loop_
_entity_poly.entity_id
_entity_poly.type
_entity_poly.pdbx_seq_one_letter_code
_entity_poly.pdbx_strand_id
1 'polypeptide(L)'
;MQGPEIWLNNLGISVECVVDPEKQALLDVDHRVFVNYETYYLSSDENREKFLVAPWQYTGMLTDPVTKERFQPSADSPRREHANRIFFFQNEGNVALFESAADSLAVPVVPYAGRM
;
A
#
# COMPACT_ATOMS: atom_id res chain seq x y z
N MET A 1 -9.62 1.39 13.33
CA MET A 1 -9.55 0.04 12.72
C MET A 1 -8.24 -0.58 13.21
N GLN A 2 -8.31 -1.68 13.96
CA GLN A 2 -7.11 -2.37 14.46
C GLN A 2 -6.47 -3.11 13.28
N GLY A 3 -5.20 -2.83 12.97
CA GLY A 3 -4.51 -3.54 11.90
C GLY A 3 -3.95 -4.89 12.36
N PRO A 4 -3.23 -5.60 11.48
CA PRO A 4 -2.68 -6.91 11.81
C PRO A 4 -1.47 -6.85 12.76
N GLU A 5 -1.03 -5.66 13.17
CA GLU A 5 0.25 -5.46 13.88
C GLU A 5 0.35 -6.28 15.17
N ILE A 6 -0.70 -6.30 15.98
CA ILE A 6 -0.72 -7.06 17.24
C ILE A 6 -0.53 -8.55 16.97
N TRP A 7 -1.19 -9.07 15.94
CA TRP A 7 -1.07 -10.47 15.56
C TRP A 7 0.31 -10.80 14.99
N LEU A 8 0.88 -9.93 14.14
CA LEU A 8 2.22 -10.09 13.59
C LEU A 8 3.30 -10.08 14.68
N ASN A 9 3.19 -9.15 15.64
CA ASN A 9 4.09 -9.08 16.80
C ASN A 9 3.98 -10.33 17.68
N ASN A 10 2.77 -10.83 17.92
CA ASN A 10 2.57 -12.07 18.70
C ASN A 10 3.16 -13.30 18.02
N LEU A 11 3.21 -13.33 16.69
CA LEU A 11 3.87 -14.39 15.93
C LEU A 11 5.40 -14.24 15.87
N GLY A 12 5.96 -13.13 16.39
CA GLY A 12 7.39 -12.85 16.31
C GLY A 12 7.87 -12.61 14.88
N ILE A 13 6.98 -12.16 13.99
CA ILE A 13 7.34 -11.83 12.61
C ILE A 13 8.16 -10.55 12.64
N SER A 14 9.37 -10.61 12.08
CA SER A 14 10.18 -9.44 11.75
C SER A 14 10.14 -9.21 10.26
N VAL A 15 9.88 -7.97 9.85
CA VAL A 15 9.98 -7.53 8.46
C VAL A 15 11.08 -6.49 8.33
N GLU A 16 11.81 -6.52 7.22
CA GLU A 16 12.84 -5.53 6.91
C GLU A 16 12.19 -4.20 6.49
N CYS A 17 12.85 -3.09 6.79
CA CYS A 17 12.42 -1.80 6.28
C CYS A 17 12.77 -1.65 4.81
N VAL A 18 11.78 -1.39 3.96
CA VAL A 18 11.98 -1.23 2.51
C VAL A 18 12.81 -0.01 2.11
N VAL A 19 12.95 0.98 3.01
CA VAL A 19 13.79 2.17 2.78
C VAL A 19 15.21 1.96 3.29
N ASP A 20 15.38 1.16 4.33
CA ASP A 20 16.66 0.88 4.99
C ASP A 20 16.72 -0.63 5.35
N PRO A 21 17.15 -1.49 4.40
CA PRO A 21 17.11 -2.94 4.57
C PRO A 21 17.98 -3.47 5.70
N GLU A 22 18.94 -2.68 6.21
CA GLU A 22 19.78 -3.06 7.34
C GLU A 22 19.03 -2.98 8.68
N LYS A 23 17.82 -2.39 8.70
CA LYS A 23 17.00 -2.22 9.89
C LYS A 23 15.70 -3.00 9.81
N GLN A 24 15.28 -3.51 10.96
CA GLN A 24 13.94 -4.06 11.14
C GLN A 24 12.92 -2.93 11.17
N ALA A 25 11.80 -3.14 10.48
CA ALA A 25 10.68 -2.22 10.50
C ALA A 25 9.85 -2.37 11.79
N LEU A 26 9.26 -1.26 12.20
CA LEU A 26 8.40 -1.17 13.37
C LEU A 26 6.98 -1.56 12.96
N LEU A 27 6.49 -2.67 13.53
CA LEU A 27 5.14 -3.17 13.29
C LEU A 27 4.13 -2.43 14.17
N ASP A 28 3.89 -1.17 13.86
CA ASP A 28 2.87 -0.33 14.50
C ASP A 28 2.12 0.52 13.46
N VAL A 29 1.15 1.31 13.93
CA VAL A 29 0.29 2.12 13.07
C VAL A 29 1.01 3.36 12.53
N ASP A 30 1.95 3.92 13.29
CA ASP A 30 2.63 5.17 12.98
C ASP A 30 3.67 4.95 11.87
N HIS A 31 4.29 3.78 11.84
CA HIS A 31 5.28 3.36 10.85
C HIS A 31 4.69 2.56 9.69
N ARG A 32 3.37 2.55 9.55
CA ARG A 32 2.68 1.84 8.47
C ARG A 32 2.28 2.78 7.33
N VAL A 33 2.51 2.34 6.11
CA VAL A 33 2.04 3.02 4.89
C VAL A 33 1.29 2.03 4.01
N PHE A 34 0.13 2.47 3.50
CA PHE A 34 -0.64 1.71 2.52
C PHE A 34 -0.44 2.28 1.12
N VAL A 35 -0.08 1.41 0.18
CA VAL A 35 -0.03 1.73 -1.24
C VAL A 35 -0.84 0.68 -1.99
N ASN A 36 -1.85 1.10 -2.76
CA ASN A 36 -2.83 0.24 -3.42
C ASN A 36 -3.42 -0.81 -2.46
N TYR A 37 -3.03 -2.09 -2.56
CA TYR A 37 -3.50 -3.13 -1.64
C TYR A 37 -2.38 -3.68 -0.75
N GLU A 38 -1.18 -3.13 -0.91
CA GLU A 38 0.03 -3.48 -0.23
C GLU A 38 0.19 -2.66 1.06
N THR A 39 0.87 -3.26 2.04
CA THR A 39 1.17 -2.63 3.33
C THR A 39 2.67 -2.68 3.57
N TYR A 40 3.24 -1.54 3.90
CA TYR A 40 4.66 -1.38 4.18
C TYR A 40 4.84 -0.90 5.62
N TYR A 41 5.82 -1.47 6.30
CA TYR A 41 6.25 -1.01 7.62
C TYR A 41 7.66 -0.44 7.51
N LEU A 42 7.92 0.64 8.24
CA LEU A 42 9.15 1.40 8.18
C LEU A 42 9.87 1.34 9.53
N SER A 43 11.19 1.54 9.53
CA SER A 43 12.01 1.47 10.76
C SER A 43 12.04 2.77 11.57
N SER A 44 11.55 3.88 11.01
CA SER A 44 11.49 5.19 11.69
C SER A 44 10.56 6.16 10.96
N ASP A 45 10.16 7.23 11.66
CA ASP A 45 9.43 8.37 11.06
C ASP A 45 10.18 8.99 9.87
N GLU A 46 11.51 9.14 9.97
CA GLU A 46 12.33 9.67 8.88
C GLU A 46 12.25 8.78 7.61
N ASN A 47 12.27 7.45 7.79
CA ASN A 47 12.15 6.52 6.67
C ASN A 47 10.72 6.52 6.11
N ARG A 48 9.71 6.72 6.95
CA ARG A 48 8.33 6.94 6.50
C ARG A 48 8.21 8.21 5.67
N GLU A 49 8.81 9.32 6.09
CA GLU A 49 8.83 10.56 5.32
C GLU A 49 9.51 10.37 3.96
N LYS A 50 10.68 9.71 3.93
CA LYS A 50 11.37 9.35 2.67
C LYS A 50 10.48 8.50 1.76
N PHE A 51 9.80 7.50 2.30
CA PHE A 51 8.87 6.66 1.54
C PHE A 51 7.74 7.50 0.93
N LEU A 52 7.13 8.40 1.71
CA LEU A 52 6.00 9.22 1.24
C LEU A 52 6.38 10.22 0.14
N VAL A 53 7.64 10.67 0.08
CA VAL A 53 8.14 11.55 -0.98
C VAL A 53 8.23 10.81 -2.31
N ALA A 54 8.72 9.56 -2.31
CA ALA A 54 8.92 8.78 -3.53
C ALA A 54 8.49 7.31 -3.39
N PRO A 55 7.19 7.00 -3.18
CA PRO A 55 6.75 5.64 -2.89
C PRO A 55 7.13 4.62 -3.97
N TRP A 56 7.09 5.04 -5.24
CA TRP A 56 7.40 4.20 -6.41
C TRP A 56 8.82 3.63 -6.39
N GLN A 57 9.76 4.23 -5.64
CA GLN A 57 11.13 3.73 -5.51
C GLN A 57 11.23 2.53 -4.57
N TYR A 58 10.29 2.39 -3.64
CA TYR A 58 10.32 1.39 -2.57
C TYR A 58 9.22 0.34 -2.72
N THR A 59 8.27 0.57 -3.62
CA THR A 59 7.21 -0.39 -3.95
C THR A 59 7.63 -1.29 -5.11
N GLY A 60 7.30 -2.57 -5.03
CA GLY A 60 7.35 -3.47 -6.18
C GLY A 60 6.19 -3.21 -7.15
N MET A 61 5.82 -4.25 -7.91
CA MET A 61 4.58 -4.24 -8.70
C MET A 61 3.38 -3.95 -7.79
N LEU A 62 2.47 -3.11 -8.26
CA LEU A 62 1.21 -2.78 -7.61
C LEU A 62 0.04 -3.31 -8.43
N THR A 63 -1.12 -3.44 -7.81
CA THR A 63 -2.36 -3.83 -8.50
C THR A 63 -3.20 -2.59 -8.79
N ASP A 64 -3.47 -2.31 -10.06
CA ASP A 64 -4.33 -1.19 -10.44
C ASP A 64 -5.74 -1.40 -9.85
N PRO A 65 -6.30 -0.43 -9.11
CA PRO A 65 -7.56 -0.64 -8.43
C PRO A 65 -8.76 -0.70 -9.38
N VAL A 66 -8.64 -0.24 -10.62
CA VAL A 66 -9.69 -0.28 -11.63
C VAL A 66 -9.59 -1.56 -12.47
N THR A 67 -8.44 -1.78 -13.12
CA THR A 67 -8.27 -2.91 -14.06
C THR A 67 -7.96 -4.22 -13.35
N LYS A 68 -7.50 -4.16 -12.10
CA LYS A 68 -7.01 -5.30 -11.29
C LYS A 68 -5.76 -5.96 -11.87
N GLU A 69 -5.10 -5.33 -12.84
CA GLU A 69 -3.85 -5.79 -13.41
C GLU A 69 -2.64 -5.36 -12.57
N ARG A 70 -1.57 -6.15 -12.65
CA ARG A 70 -0.28 -5.82 -12.01
C ARG A 70 0.51 -4.88 -12.90
N PHE A 71 1.08 -3.82 -12.34
CA PHE A 71 1.96 -2.89 -13.06
C PHE A 71 3.07 -2.36 -12.16
N GLN A 72 4.18 -1.94 -12.75
CA GLN A 72 5.28 -1.32 -12.01
C GLN A 72 5.03 0.19 -11.99
N PRO A 73 4.80 0.81 -10.82
CA PRO A 73 4.67 2.26 -10.73
C PRO A 73 6.01 2.93 -11.06
N SER A 74 5.92 4.14 -11.63
CA SER A 74 7.04 5.04 -11.87
C SER A 74 6.75 6.43 -11.29
N ALA A 75 7.70 7.35 -11.41
CA ALA A 75 7.51 8.75 -11.01
C ALA A 75 6.36 9.44 -11.79
N ASP A 76 6.09 8.97 -13.01
CA ASP A 76 5.05 9.53 -13.89
C ASP A 76 3.72 8.78 -13.78
N SER A 77 3.65 7.69 -13.02
CA SER A 77 2.40 6.97 -12.81
C SER A 77 1.41 7.88 -12.07
N PRO A 78 0.19 8.04 -12.58
CA PRO A 78 -0.84 8.82 -11.89
C PRO A 78 -1.07 8.29 -10.48
N ARG A 79 -1.25 9.21 -9.52
CA ARG A 79 -1.52 8.86 -8.12
C ARG A 79 -2.63 9.69 -7.49
N ARG A 80 -3.36 9.09 -6.55
CA ARG A 80 -4.37 9.74 -5.71
C ARG A 80 -4.30 9.22 -4.28
N GLU A 81 -4.69 10.06 -3.33
CA GLU A 81 -4.86 9.66 -1.94
C GLU A 81 -6.35 9.48 -1.65
N HIS A 82 -6.72 8.35 -1.05
CA HIS A 82 -8.09 8.09 -0.59
C HIS A 82 -8.04 7.32 0.72
N ALA A 83 -8.80 7.77 1.73
CA ALA A 83 -8.89 7.11 3.04
C ALA A 83 -7.50 6.77 3.68
N ASN A 84 -6.55 7.72 3.66
CA ASN A 84 -5.18 7.56 4.17
C ASN A 84 -4.35 6.47 3.47
N ARG A 85 -4.63 6.22 2.19
CA ARG A 85 -3.92 5.27 1.35
C ARG A 85 -3.56 5.92 0.03
N ILE A 86 -2.35 5.63 -0.43
CA ILE A 86 -1.85 6.09 -1.73
C ILE A 86 -2.27 5.08 -2.78
N PHE A 87 -2.89 5.53 -3.86
CA PHE A 87 -3.22 4.71 -5.02
C PHE A 87 -2.43 5.18 -6.23
N PHE A 88 -1.69 4.27 -6.85
CA PHE A 88 -1.12 4.42 -8.18
C PHE A 88 -2.01 3.73 -9.22
N PHE A 89 -1.95 4.25 -10.44
CA PHE A 89 -2.72 3.76 -11.58
C PHE A 89 -1.82 3.56 -12.81
N GLN A 90 -2.23 2.68 -13.71
CA GLN A 90 -1.54 2.47 -14.99
C GLN A 90 -1.65 3.69 -15.91
N ASN A 91 -2.75 4.46 -15.82
CA ASN A 91 -3.01 5.63 -16.66
C ASN A 91 -4.07 6.57 -16.04
N GLU A 92 -4.18 7.79 -16.57
CA GLU A 92 -5.12 8.82 -16.09
C GLU A 92 -6.61 8.44 -16.28
N GLY A 93 -6.93 7.60 -17.27
CA GLY A 93 -8.30 7.11 -17.46
C GLY A 93 -8.79 6.28 -16.28
N ASN A 94 -7.92 5.47 -15.69
CA ASN A 94 -8.22 4.70 -14.48
C ASN A 94 -8.41 5.61 -13.26
N VAL A 95 -7.73 6.76 -13.20
CA VAL A 95 -7.94 7.74 -12.12
C VAL A 95 -9.37 8.25 -12.11
N ALA A 96 -9.88 8.69 -13.26
CA ALA A 96 -11.24 9.22 -13.38
C ALA A 96 -12.30 8.17 -13.00
N LEU A 97 -12.09 6.91 -13.40
CA LEU A 97 -12.96 5.79 -13.02
C LEU A 97 -12.90 5.52 -11.51
N PHE A 98 -11.70 5.55 -10.92
CA PHE A 98 -11.52 5.38 -9.50
C PHE A 98 -12.22 6.47 -8.69
N GLU A 99 -12.05 7.75 -9.05
CA GLU A 99 -12.69 8.87 -8.36
C GLU A 99 -14.23 8.78 -8.39
N SER A 100 -14.80 8.21 -9.45
CA SER A 100 -16.26 8.01 -9.55
C SER A 100 -16.81 6.91 -8.62
N ALA A 101 -15.96 6.01 -8.14
CA ALA A 101 -16.36 4.83 -7.38
C ALA A 101 -15.29 4.42 -6.32
N ALA A 102 -14.67 5.41 -5.66
CA ALA A 102 -13.47 5.18 -4.85
C ALA A 102 -13.72 4.19 -3.70
N ASP A 103 -14.85 4.29 -3.01
CA ASP A 103 -15.15 3.43 -1.86
C ASP A 103 -15.29 1.95 -2.23
N SER A 104 -15.75 1.63 -3.45
CA SER A 104 -15.89 0.24 -3.91
C SER A 104 -14.62 -0.29 -4.57
N LEU A 105 -13.79 0.59 -5.15
CA LEU A 105 -12.56 0.20 -5.84
C LEU A 105 -11.32 0.23 -4.94
N ALA A 106 -11.36 0.99 -3.84
CA ALA A 106 -10.29 1.06 -2.84
C ALA A 106 -10.14 -0.24 -2.02
N VAL A 107 -11.15 -1.11 -2.05
CA VAL A 107 -11.12 -2.42 -1.40
C VAL A 107 -10.65 -3.49 -2.39
N PRO A 108 -9.70 -4.36 -1.99
CA PRO A 108 -9.36 -5.52 -2.79
C PRO A 108 -10.60 -6.43 -2.88
N VAL A 109 -10.88 -6.94 -4.08
CA VAL A 109 -11.93 -7.94 -4.26
C VAL A 109 -11.43 -9.23 -3.63
N VAL A 110 -11.95 -9.59 -2.46
CA VAL A 110 -11.68 -10.88 -1.83
C VAL A 110 -12.61 -11.90 -2.48
N PRO A 111 -12.11 -12.92 -3.22
CA PRO A 111 -12.96 -13.89 -3.88
C PRO A 111 -13.67 -14.88 -2.92
N TYR A 112 -13.72 -14.60 -1.62
CA TYR A 112 -14.31 -15.51 -0.62
C TYR A 112 -15.62 -14.98 -0.07
N ALA A 113 -16.68 -15.10 -0.87
CA ALA A 113 -18.05 -15.10 -0.39
C ALA A 113 -18.83 -16.20 -1.13
N GLY A 114 -18.73 -17.47 -0.69
CA GLY A 114 -19.62 -18.51 -1.23
C GLY A 114 -19.11 -19.96 -1.35
N ARG A 115 -18.33 -20.49 -0.40
CA ARG A 115 -18.29 -21.95 -0.17
C ARG A 115 -18.39 -22.23 1.33
N MET A 116 -19.62 -22.30 1.82
CA MET A 116 -20.01 -23.25 2.88
C MET A 116 -20.73 -24.40 2.21
#